data_AF-A0AAU9AKF9-F1
#
_entry.id   AF-A0AAU9AKF9-F1
#
_cell.length_a   1.000
_cell.length_b   1.000
_cell.length_c   1.000
_cell.angle_alpha   90.00
_cell.angle_beta   90.00
_cell.angle_gamma   90.00
#
_symmetry.space_group_name_H-M   'P 1'
#
loop_
_entity.id
_entity.type
_entity.pdbx_description
1 polymer ?
#
loop_
_entity_poly.entity_id
_entity_poly.type
_entity_poly.pdbx_seq_one_letter_code
_entity_poly.pdbx_strand_id
1 'polypeptide(L)'
;METKLRQDVTRIVRREARLMVAPLMKRIRTYKKELAALKAPARATRSTTAKKASATAAPPSRINHPAQISGEEAQAWYSTKNLIELREKFDLSAAGMADLVGVRPWSIYRWEAGEKPSVASMIKVASLRKISRTRALRMLEELRNSEA
;
A
#
# COMPACT_ATOMS: atom_id res chain seq x y z
N MET A 1 -12.56 -38.16 46.27
CA MET A 1 -11.28 -38.35 45.54
C MET A 1 -11.35 -37.87 44.10
N GLU A 2 -12.44 -38.15 43.38
CA GLU A 2 -12.57 -37.88 41.93
C GLU A 2 -12.41 -36.41 41.52
N THR A 3 -12.87 -35.47 42.34
CA THR A 3 -12.76 -34.03 42.07
C THR A 3 -11.33 -33.51 42.14
N LYS A 4 -10.51 -34.02 43.07
CA LYS A 4 -9.07 -33.70 43.17
C LYS A 4 -8.30 -34.20 41.95
N LEU A 5 -8.57 -35.42 41.50
CA LEU A 5 -7.91 -36.00 40.32
C LEU A 5 -8.22 -35.18 39.05
N ARG A 6 -9.48 -34.79 38.84
CA ARG A 6 -9.86 -33.94 37.69
C ARG A 6 -9.17 -32.57 37.75
N GLN A 7 -9.04 -31.97 38.94
CA GLN A 7 -8.31 -30.71 39.12
C GLN A 7 -6.82 -30.85 38.79
N ASP A 8 -6.18 -31.95 39.22
CA ASP A 8 -4.78 -32.19 38.90
C ASP A 8 -4.53 -32.46 37.42
N VAL A 9 -5.40 -33.25 36.77
CA VAL A 9 -5.32 -33.49 35.32
C VAL A 9 -5.46 -32.18 34.54
N THR A 10 -6.44 -31.34 34.88
CA THR A 10 -6.60 -30.03 34.19
C THR A 10 -5.41 -29.10 34.43
N ARG A 11 -4.80 -29.12 35.62
CA ARG A 11 -3.60 -28.36 35.94
C ARG A 11 -2.41 -28.82 35.10
N ILE A 12 -2.21 -30.14 34.97
CA ILE A 12 -1.14 -30.73 34.16
C ILE A 12 -1.34 -30.38 32.69
N VAL A 13 -2.54 -30.59 32.14
CA VAL A 13 -2.84 -30.28 30.73
C VAL A 13 -2.60 -28.80 30.41
N ARG A 14 -3.03 -27.88 31.28
CA ARG A 14 -2.76 -26.44 31.10
C ARG A 14 -1.28 -26.11 31.16
N ARG A 15 -0.52 -26.80 32.00
CA ARG A 15 0.93 -26.62 32.11
C ARG A 15 1.63 -27.09 30.84
N GLU A 16 1.30 -28.28 30.35
CA GLU A 16 1.87 -28.83 29.13
C GLU A 16 1.50 -27.99 27.90
N ALA A 17 0.24 -27.55 27.78
CA ALA A 17 -0.17 -26.65 26.70
C ALA A 17 0.62 -25.33 26.71
N ARG A 18 0.88 -24.75 27.88
CA ARG A 18 1.72 -23.54 28.00
C ARG A 18 3.16 -23.81 27.60
N LEU A 19 3.73 -24.95 27.99
CA LEU A 19 5.10 -25.33 27.62
C LEU A 19 5.27 -25.53 26.12
N MET A 20 4.26 -26.12 25.45
CA MET A 20 4.27 -26.30 24.00
C MET A 20 4.13 -24.98 23.24
N VAL A 21 3.32 -24.03 23.73
CA VAL A 21 3.05 -22.75 23.02
C VAL A 21 4.09 -21.67 23.33
N ALA A 22 4.73 -21.70 24.50
CA ALA A 22 5.76 -20.73 24.90
C ALA A 22 6.90 -20.53 23.87
N PRO A 23 7.55 -21.58 23.30
CA PRO A 23 8.60 -21.40 22.31
C PRO A 23 8.07 -20.78 21.00
N LEU A 24 6.85 -21.12 20.60
CA LEU A 24 6.20 -20.52 19.41
C LEU A 24 5.93 -19.03 19.62
N MET A 25 5.39 -18.64 20.77
CA MET A 25 5.17 -17.23 21.11
C MET A 25 6.48 -16.45 21.19
N LYS A 26 7.56 -17.07 21.69
CA LYS A 26 8.91 -16.49 21.67
C LYS A 26 9.38 -16.22 20.25
N ARG A 27 9.21 -17.17 19.32
CA ARG A 27 9.54 -17.00 17.88
C ARG A 27 8.68 -15.94 17.22
N ILE A 28 7.38 -15.88 17.49
CA ILE A 28 6.51 -14.80 16.98
C ILE A 28 7.02 -13.43 17.44
N ARG A 29 7.48 -13.32 18.69
CA ARG A 29 8.04 -12.07 19.22
C ARG A 29 9.37 -11.71 18.56
N THR A 30 10.24 -12.67 18.27
CA THR A 30 11.49 -12.42 17.53
C THR A 30 11.19 -12.00 16.10
N TYR A 31 10.29 -12.69 15.40
CA TYR A 31 9.87 -12.30 14.04
C TYR A 31 9.26 -10.91 13.99
N LYS A 32 8.44 -10.51 14.97
CA LYS A 32 7.92 -9.13 15.06
C LYS A 32 9.04 -8.10 15.25
N LYS A 33 10.08 -8.42 16.03
CA LYS A 33 11.25 -7.56 16.23
C LYS A 33 12.11 -7.46 14.99
N GLU A 34 12.40 -8.59 14.34
CA GLU A 34 13.15 -8.64 13.07
C GLU A 34 12.41 -7.85 12.00
N LEU A 35 11.10 -8.07 11.85
CA LEU A 35 10.26 -7.33 10.92
C LEU A 35 10.24 -5.82 11.23
N ALA A 36 10.29 -5.42 12.50
CA ALA A 36 10.45 -4.01 12.87
C ALA A 36 11.86 -3.47 12.55
N ALA A 37 12.91 -4.25 12.80
CA ALA A 37 14.31 -3.90 12.50
C ALA A 37 14.56 -3.80 10.99
N LEU A 38 13.87 -4.61 10.18
CA LEU A 38 13.88 -4.55 8.71
C LEU A 38 13.03 -3.38 8.17
N LYS A 39 11.89 -3.06 8.82
CA LYS A 39 11.04 -1.92 8.43
C LYS A 39 11.57 -0.55 8.87
N ALA A 40 12.32 -0.48 9.96
CA ALA A 40 12.91 0.76 10.47
C ALA A 40 13.86 1.46 9.48
N PRO A 41 14.84 0.79 8.83
CA PRO A 41 15.70 1.41 7.82
C PRO A 41 14.88 1.79 6.58
N ALA A 42 13.89 0.99 6.17
CA ALA A 42 12.99 1.33 5.06
C ALA A 42 12.11 2.57 5.35
N ARG A 43 11.81 2.88 6.61
CA ARG A 43 11.12 4.12 7.02
C ARG A 43 12.08 5.30 7.12
N ALA A 44 13.30 5.08 7.58
CA ALA A 44 14.34 6.10 7.69
C ALA A 44 14.82 6.59 6.31
N THR A 45 15.04 5.68 5.35
CA THR A 45 15.40 6.05 3.97
C THR A 45 14.24 6.73 3.23
N ARG A 46 12.99 6.35 3.51
CA ARG A 46 11.79 7.04 3.01
C ARG A 46 11.58 8.43 3.60
N SER A 47 11.91 8.66 4.88
CA SER A 47 11.77 9.98 5.49
C SER A 47 12.86 10.94 4.99
N THR A 48 14.07 10.45 4.71
CA THR A 48 15.15 11.26 4.12
C THR A 48 14.91 11.56 2.64
N THR A 49 14.33 10.65 1.87
CA THR A 49 13.92 10.92 0.47
C THR A 49 12.72 11.85 0.41
N ALA A 50 11.72 11.70 1.29
CA ALA A 50 10.61 12.64 1.39
C ALA A 50 11.05 14.05 1.81
N LYS A 51 12.01 14.17 2.75
CA LYS A 51 12.56 15.47 3.18
C LYS A 51 13.51 16.11 2.15
N LYS A 52 14.29 15.31 1.40
CA LYS A 52 15.09 15.83 0.28
C LYS A 52 14.21 16.27 -0.90
N ALA A 53 13.11 15.56 -1.18
CA ALA A 53 12.13 15.94 -2.20
C ALA A 53 11.32 17.20 -1.85
N SER A 54 11.25 17.59 -0.56
CA SER A 54 10.57 18.84 -0.16
C SER A 54 11.50 20.06 -0.10
N ALA A 55 12.83 19.85 -0.07
CA ALA A 55 13.81 20.92 0.11
C ALA A 55 14.54 21.31 -1.19
N THR A 56 14.37 20.55 -2.28
CA THR A 56 15.01 20.86 -3.56
C THR A 56 14.10 20.42 -4.70
N ALA A 57 13.56 21.40 -5.41
CA ALA A 57 12.86 21.27 -6.69
C ALA A 57 11.50 20.58 -6.67
N ALA A 58 10.70 20.96 -7.67
CA ALA A 58 9.41 20.43 -8.08
C ALA A 58 9.29 18.91 -7.84
N PRO A 59 8.07 18.40 -7.53
CA PRO A 59 7.87 16.97 -7.35
C PRO A 59 8.52 16.23 -8.52
N PRO A 60 9.26 15.13 -8.31
CA PRO A 60 9.58 14.24 -9.40
C PRO A 60 8.29 13.51 -9.80
N SER A 61 7.29 14.23 -10.32
CA SER A 61 6.43 13.66 -11.33
C SER A 61 7.29 13.56 -12.58
N ARG A 62 8.19 12.56 -12.62
CA ARG A 62 8.72 12.06 -13.89
C ARG A 62 7.58 11.58 -14.80
N ILE A 63 6.40 11.39 -14.22
CA ILE A 63 5.14 11.15 -14.90
C ILE A 63 4.54 12.50 -15.31
N ASN A 64 4.73 12.87 -16.57
CA ASN A 64 3.94 13.92 -17.19
C ASN A 64 2.49 13.45 -17.26
N HIS A 65 1.65 13.94 -16.34
CA HIS A 65 0.22 13.71 -16.41
C HIS A 65 -0.31 14.35 -17.70
N PRO A 66 -1.00 13.58 -18.56
CA PRO A 66 -1.30 13.96 -19.95
C PRO A 66 -2.32 15.10 -20.08
N ALA A 67 -3.05 15.42 -19.01
CA ALA A 67 -4.13 16.39 -19.00
C ALA A 67 -4.05 17.25 -17.74
N GLN A 68 -4.03 18.56 -17.93
CA GLN A 68 -4.26 19.53 -16.86
C GLN A 68 -5.76 19.52 -16.54
N ILE A 69 -6.11 19.04 -15.36
CA ILE A 69 -7.50 18.94 -14.88
C ILE A 69 -7.62 19.77 -13.61
N SER A 70 -8.68 20.57 -13.51
CA SER A 70 -8.96 21.36 -12.31
C SER A 70 -9.28 20.45 -11.11
N GLY A 71 -9.00 20.92 -9.89
CA GLY A 71 -9.35 20.18 -8.67
C GLY A 71 -10.85 19.92 -8.54
N GLU A 72 -11.68 20.85 -8.99
CA GLU A 72 -13.15 20.73 -8.98
C GLU A 72 -13.63 19.66 -9.98
N GLU A 73 -13.09 19.67 -11.20
CA GLU A 73 -13.38 18.65 -12.21
C GLU A 73 -12.96 17.25 -11.75
N ALA A 74 -11.81 17.17 -11.09
CA ALA A 74 -11.31 15.91 -10.54
C ALA A 74 -12.21 15.39 -9.42
N GLN A 75 -12.69 16.26 -8.52
CA GLN A 75 -13.62 15.89 -7.47
C GLN A 75 -14.99 15.46 -8.01
N ALA A 76 -15.52 16.17 -9.02
CA ALA A 76 -16.80 15.85 -9.62
C ALA A 76 -16.80 14.49 -10.33
N TRP A 77 -15.70 14.15 -10.99
CA TRP A 77 -15.54 12.84 -11.64
C TRP A 77 -15.17 11.73 -10.66
N TYR A 78 -14.50 12.04 -9.54
CA TYR A 78 -13.96 11.00 -8.68
C TYR A 78 -15.04 10.24 -7.92
N SER A 79 -15.11 8.93 -8.17
CA SER A 79 -15.87 7.95 -7.39
C SER A 79 -15.06 6.67 -7.29
N THR A 80 -15.24 5.91 -6.21
CA THR A 80 -14.61 4.60 -6.04
C THR A 80 -14.91 3.67 -7.23
N LYS A 81 -16.14 3.71 -7.76
CA LYS A 81 -16.52 2.94 -8.96
C LYS A 81 -15.72 3.38 -10.19
N ASN A 82 -15.64 4.69 -10.43
CA ASN A 82 -14.92 5.25 -11.58
C ASN A 82 -13.42 4.93 -11.55
N LEU A 83 -12.82 4.85 -10.36
CA LEU A 83 -11.44 4.40 -10.20
C LEU A 83 -11.27 2.92 -10.60
N ILE A 84 -12.18 2.06 -10.16
CA ILE A 84 -12.17 0.62 -10.49
C ILE A 84 -12.35 0.43 -12.00
N GLU A 85 -13.35 1.08 -12.60
CA GLU A 85 -13.61 1.04 -14.05
C GLU A 85 -12.40 1.55 -14.86
N LEU A 86 -11.74 2.62 -14.40
CA LEU A 86 -10.54 3.13 -15.05
C LEU A 86 -9.39 2.12 -14.99
N ARG A 87 -9.23 1.43 -13.84
CA ARG A 87 -8.22 0.39 -13.68
C ARG A 87 -8.51 -0.83 -14.57
N GLU A 88 -9.77 -1.25 -14.64
CA GLU A 88 -10.23 -2.34 -15.52
C GLU A 88 -10.01 -1.99 -17.00
N LYS A 89 -10.32 -0.75 -17.41
CA LYS A 89 -10.05 -0.26 -18.77
C LYS A 89 -8.57 -0.38 -19.16
N PHE A 90 -7.66 -0.18 -18.21
CA PHE A 90 -6.22 -0.32 -18.43
C PHE A 90 -5.72 -1.75 -18.27
N ASP A 91 -6.55 -2.65 -17.73
CA ASP A 91 -6.18 -4.03 -17.40
C ASP A 91 -4.89 -4.08 -16.54
N LEU A 92 -4.83 -3.18 -15.56
CA LEU A 92 -3.69 -3.03 -14.65
C LEU A 92 -4.04 -3.57 -13.26
N SER A 93 -3.04 -4.14 -12.59
CA SER A 93 -3.12 -4.41 -11.16
C SER A 93 -3.17 -3.09 -10.37
N ALA A 94 -3.63 -3.13 -9.12
CA ALA A 94 -3.61 -1.96 -8.25
C ALA A 94 -2.18 -1.41 -8.04
N ALA A 95 -1.16 -2.26 -8.13
CA ALA A 95 0.24 -1.85 -8.11
C ALA A 95 0.62 -1.07 -9.38
N GLY A 96 0.32 -1.60 -10.57
CA GLY A 96 0.62 -0.90 -11.81
C GLY A 96 -0.13 0.42 -11.96
N MET A 97 -1.37 0.49 -11.47
CA MET A 97 -2.12 1.76 -11.39
C MET A 97 -1.47 2.74 -10.41
N ALA A 98 -0.93 2.26 -9.29
CA ALA A 98 -0.23 3.10 -8.34
C ALA A 98 1.05 3.69 -8.93
N ASP A 99 1.80 2.89 -9.70
CA ASP A 99 3.01 3.33 -10.39
C ASP A 99 2.67 4.41 -11.42
N LEU A 100 1.61 4.22 -12.21
CA LEU A 100 1.13 5.21 -13.20
C LEU A 100 0.65 6.52 -12.57
N VAL A 101 0.09 6.47 -11.36
CA VAL A 101 -0.37 7.65 -10.61
C VAL A 101 0.78 8.26 -9.78
N GLY A 102 1.89 7.54 -9.59
CA GLY A 102 3.00 7.96 -8.73
C GLY A 102 2.63 7.95 -7.24
N VAL A 103 1.88 6.94 -6.80
CA VAL A 103 1.49 6.71 -5.40
C VAL A 103 1.87 5.31 -4.95
N ARG A 104 1.70 5.00 -3.66
CA ARG A 104 1.98 3.65 -3.15
C ARG A 104 0.83 2.70 -3.52
N PRO A 105 1.11 1.40 -3.79
CA PRO A 105 0.07 0.40 -4.08
C PRO A 105 -1.05 0.34 -3.03
N TRP A 106 -0.69 0.46 -1.74
CA TRP A 106 -1.67 0.49 -0.64
C TRP A 106 -2.68 1.63 -0.73
N SER A 107 -2.30 2.78 -1.28
CA SER A 107 -3.21 3.92 -1.45
C SER A 107 -4.35 3.57 -2.41
N ILE A 108 -4.04 2.91 -3.53
CA ILE A 108 -5.05 2.47 -4.51
C ILE A 108 -6.03 1.49 -3.85
N TYR A 109 -5.54 0.49 -3.11
CA TYR A 109 -6.41 -0.45 -2.40
C TYR A 109 -7.36 0.24 -1.41
N ARG A 110 -6.90 1.24 -0.67
CA ARG A 110 -7.77 2.00 0.26
C ARG A 110 -8.83 2.81 -0.50
N TRP A 111 -8.46 3.38 -1.63
CA TRP A 111 -9.37 4.16 -2.47
C TRP A 111 -10.46 3.29 -3.09
N GLU A 112 -10.08 2.08 -3.53
CA GLU A 112 -11.02 1.04 -3.98
C GLU A 112 -11.90 0.52 -2.85
N ALA A 113 -11.39 0.49 -1.61
CA ALA A 113 -12.16 0.16 -0.41
C ALA A 113 -13.07 1.31 0.09
N GLY A 114 -13.09 2.46 -0.60
CA GLY A 114 -14.00 3.57 -0.29
C GLY A 114 -13.38 4.75 0.46
N GLU A 115 -12.08 4.72 0.75
CA GLU A 115 -11.41 5.87 1.37
C GLU A 115 -11.21 7.01 0.37
N LYS A 116 -11.52 8.24 0.78
CA LYS A 116 -11.40 9.42 -0.09
C LYS A 116 -9.93 9.87 -0.23
N PRO A 117 -9.37 9.94 -1.46
CA PRO A 117 -8.05 10.52 -1.70
C PRO A 117 -7.99 12.02 -1.42
N SER A 118 -6.77 12.54 -1.35
CA SER A 118 -6.52 13.99 -1.43
C SER A 118 -6.85 14.52 -2.82
N VAL A 119 -7.25 15.80 -2.92
CA VAL A 119 -7.55 16.51 -4.18
C VAL A 119 -6.39 16.38 -5.18
N ALA A 120 -5.16 16.51 -4.72
CA ALA A 120 -3.98 16.34 -5.58
C ALA A 120 -3.90 14.92 -6.19
N SER A 121 -4.30 13.90 -5.44
CA SER A 121 -4.35 12.52 -5.95
C SER A 121 -5.53 12.29 -6.90
N MET A 122 -6.68 12.91 -6.62
CA MET A 122 -7.83 12.88 -7.54
C MET A 122 -7.48 13.48 -8.90
N ILE A 123 -6.76 14.61 -8.93
CA ILE A 123 -6.31 15.24 -10.18
C ILE A 123 -5.42 14.28 -10.98
N LYS A 124 -4.46 13.63 -10.31
CA LYS A 124 -3.57 12.65 -10.96
C LYS A 124 -4.35 11.49 -11.56
N VAL A 125 -5.29 10.90 -10.83
CA VAL A 125 -6.12 9.81 -11.34
C VAL A 125 -7.00 10.29 -12.50
N ALA A 126 -7.68 11.43 -12.34
CA ALA A 126 -8.55 11.99 -13.35
C ALA A 126 -7.80 12.31 -14.65
N SER A 127 -6.53 12.74 -14.55
CA SER A 127 -5.69 13.05 -15.72
C SER A 127 -5.52 11.86 -16.65
N LEU A 128 -5.55 10.64 -16.08
CA LEU A 128 -5.39 9.41 -16.82
C LEU A 128 -6.64 9.02 -17.62
N ARG A 129 -7.83 9.60 -17.34
CA ARG A 129 -9.10 9.17 -17.97
C ARG A 129 -9.07 9.24 -19.51
N LYS A 130 -8.36 10.23 -20.05
CA LYS A 130 -8.28 10.51 -21.49
C LYS A 130 -7.20 9.67 -22.19
N ILE A 131 -6.45 8.86 -21.46
CA ILE A 131 -5.41 7.99 -22.02
C ILE A 131 -6.00 6.68 -22.53
N SER A 132 -5.40 6.12 -23.58
CA SER A 132 -5.66 4.75 -24.06
C SER A 132 -4.80 3.72 -23.31
N ARG A 133 -5.29 2.49 -23.18
CA ARG A 133 -4.55 1.38 -22.54
C ARG A 133 -3.10 1.25 -23.04
N THR A 134 -2.89 1.34 -24.34
CA THR A 134 -1.56 1.25 -24.97
C THR A 134 -0.60 2.33 -24.46
N ARG A 135 -1.08 3.56 -24.30
CA ARG A 135 -0.24 4.66 -23.78
C ARG A 135 0.02 4.50 -22.28
N ALA A 136 -0.95 4.01 -21.51
CA ALA A 136 -0.74 3.71 -20.09
C ALA A 136 0.34 2.64 -19.87
N LEU A 137 0.32 1.57 -20.69
CA LEU A 137 1.35 0.52 -20.64
C LEU A 137 2.74 1.04 -21.04
N ARG A 138 2.83 1.84 -22.12
CA ARG A 138 4.10 2.47 -22.51
C ARG A 138 4.67 3.35 -21.40
N MET A 139 3.84 4.16 -20.75
CA MET A 139 4.27 4.99 -19.61
C MET A 139 4.80 4.14 -18.45
N LEU A 140 4.18 2.99 -18.19
CA LEU A 140 4.63 2.06 -17.15
C LEU A 140 5.96 1.38 -17.52
N GLU A 141 6.18 1.03 -18.78
CA GLU A 141 7.46 0.52 -19.27
C GLU A 141 8.58 1.58 -19.18
N GLU A 142 8.31 2.82 -19.57
CA GLU A 142 9.24 3.94 -19.44
C GLU A 142 9.63 4.16 -17.97
N LEU A 143 8.68 4.08 -17.05
CA LEU A 143 8.96 4.18 -15.61
C LEU A 143 9.86 3.04 -15.14
N ARG A 144 9.55 1.80 -15.52
CA ARG A 144 10.34 0.62 -15.16
C ARG A 144 11.77 0.68 -15.71
N ASN A 145 11.95 1.18 -16.92
CA ASN A 145 13.27 1.36 -17.54
C ASN A 145 14.06 2.53 -16.92
N SER A 146 13.40 3.51 -16.30
CA SER A 146 14.06 4.63 -15.62
C SER A 146 14.53 4.32 -14.19
N GLU A 147 14.07 3.19 -13.63
CA GLU A 147 14.44 2.70 -12.30
C GLU A 147 15.52 1.60 -12.34
N ALA A 148 15.81 1.05 -13.52
CA ALA A 148 16.90 0.10 -13.78
C ALA A 148 18.21 0.83 -14.11
#